data_AF-A0A968H575-F1
#
_entry.id   AF-A0A968H575-F1
#
_cell.length_a   1.000
_cell.length_b   1.000
_cell.length_c   1.000
_cell.angle_alpha   90.00
_cell.angle_beta   90.00
_cell.angle_gamma   90.00
#
_symmetry.space_group_name_H-M   'P 1'
#
loop_
_entity.id
_entity.type
_entity.pdbx_description
1 polymer ?
#
loop_
_entity_poly.entity_id
_entity_poly.type
_entity_poly.pdbx_seq_one_letter_code
_entity_poly.pdbx_strand_id
1 'polypeptide(L)'
;MLGKMSGLGVFHFSLPVNDLQGQMTGTINIAVNLQNLEQILALNELPKGAVLHLVDHRGAILSTNQEPLRRLGHTFSDAGLERLKNSGTMRGGFADSDKDTRYHCGRSLLLPDGTPYAYLLISLDTAGYKQRALLLFELLLTVAGAFFLLRVMQQKKKQRAV
;
A
#
# COMPACT_ATOMS: atom_id res chain seq x y z
N MET A 1 12.17 6.34 14.63
CA MET A 1 12.65 6.36 16.03
C MET A 1 11.43 6.46 16.93
N LEU A 2 11.26 5.57 17.91
CA LEU A 2 10.27 5.78 18.98
C LEU A 2 10.76 6.96 19.84
N GLY A 3 9.91 7.96 20.04
CA GLY A 3 10.18 9.04 20.97
C GLY A 3 10.18 8.46 22.39
N LYS A 4 11.35 8.10 22.92
CA LYS A 4 11.50 7.45 24.24
C LYS A 4 10.84 8.22 25.39
N MET A 5 10.58 9.52 25.23
CA MET A 5 9.91 10.36 26.22
C MET A 5 8.38 10.40 26.13
N SER A 6 7.79 10.24 24.94
CA SER A 6 6.33 10.35 24.78
C SER A 6 5.62 9.00 24.72
N GLY A 7 6.35 7.91 24.46
CA GLY A 7 5.76 6.60 24.16
C GLY A 7 5.03 6.54 22.82
N LEU A 8 5.02 7.65 22.07
CA LEU A 8 4.35 7.76 20.78
C LEU A 8 5.33 7.47 19.63
N GLY A 9 4.84 6.76 18.61
CA GLY A 9 5.52 6.63 17.34
C GLY A 9 5.55 7.99 16.64
N VAL A 10 6.72 8.61 16.57
CA VAL A 10 6.93 9.91 15.93
C VAL A 10 7.99 9.81 14.84
N PHE A 11 7.76 10.51 13.74
CA PHE A 11 8.74 10.65 12.67
C PHE A 11 9.35 12.04 12.72
N HIS A 12 10.66 12.12 12.93
CA HIS A 12 11.37 13.38 13.08
C HIS A 12 11.99 13.81 11.75
N PHE A 13 11.81 15.08 11.41
CA PHE A 13 12.55 15.79 10.37
C PHE A 13 13.36 16.90 11.01
N SER A 14 14.59 17.12 10.53
CA SER A 14 15.43 18.22 10.98
C SER A 14 15.80 19.07 9.76
N LEU A 15 15.44 20.34 9.81
CA LEU A 15 15.80 21.31 8.78
C LEU A 15 16.96 22.18 9.29
N PRO A 16 18.07 22.30 8.55
CA PRO A 16 19.16 23.19 8.93
C PRO A 16 18.69 24.65 8.82
N VAL A 17 19.08 25.47 9.79
CA VAL A 17 18.94 26.93 9.73
C VAL A 17 20.30 27.49 9.45
N ASN A 18 20.45 28.16 8.31
CA ASN A 18 21.69 28.78 7.89
C ASN A 18 21.59 30.30 8.06
N ASP A 19 22.71 30.95 8.39
CA ASP A 19 22.81 32.41 8.33
C ASP A 19 22.89 32.92 6.89
N LEU A 20 22.99 34.24 6.73
CA LEU A 20 23.11 34.89 5.42
C LEU A 20 24.40 34.53 4.68
N GLN A 21 25.42 34.01 5.36
CA GLN A 21 26.65 33.51 4.77
C GLN A 21 26.58 32.01 4.44
N GLY A 22 25.45 31.36 4.70
CA GLY A 22 25.24 29.93 4.46
C GLY A 22 25.80 29.02 5.55
N GLN A 23 26.28 29.58 6.68
CA GLN A 23 26.78 28.78 7.81
C GLN A 23 25.62 28.28 8.66
N MET A 24 25.64 27.00 9.04
CA MET A 24 24.62 26.41 9.89
C MET A 24 24.67 27.04 11.30
N THR A 25 23.58 27.68 11.70
CA THR A 25 23.41 28.31 13.03
C THR A 25 22.50 27.51 13.95
N GLY A 26 21.73 26.57 13.41
CA GLY A 26 20.85 25.72 14.20
C GLY A 26 20.07 24.70 13.37
N THR A 27 19.11 24.04 14.01
CA THR A 27 18.18 23.11 13.36
C THR A 27 16.76 23.31 13.86
N ILE A 28 15.79 23.22 12.95
CA ILE A 28 14.37 23.14 13.28
C ILE A 28 14.00 21.65 13.27
N ASN A 29 13.55 21.15 14.41
CA ASN A 29 13.10 19.77 14.54
C ASN A 29 11.57 19.71 14.47
N ILE A 30 11.05 18.99 13.49
CA ILE A 30 9.61 18.75 13.29
C ILE A 30 9.34 17.28 13.62
N ALA A 31 8.40 17.02 14.53
CA ALA A 31 7.96 15.67 14.85
C ALA A 31 6.54 15.45 14.34
N VAL A 32 6.35 14.48 13.46
CA VAL A 32 5.04 14.06 12.97
C VAL A 32 4.56 12.88 13.80
N ASN A 33 3.41 13.02 14.45
CA ASN A 33 2.76 11.90 15.13
C ASN A 33 2.22 10.91 14.09
N LEU A 34 2.72 9.68 14.13
CA LEU A 34 2.34 8.64 13.19
C LEU A 34 0.89 8.15 13.41
N GLN A 35 0.31 8.34 14.60
CA GLN A 35 -1.12 8.09 14.84
C GLN A 35 -2.01 9.07 14.06
N ASN A 36 -1.57 10.31 13.86
CA ASN A 36 -2.33 11.27 13.03
C ASN A 36 -2.28 10.88 11.55
N LEU A 37 -1.24 10.15 11.13
CA LEU A 37 -1.18 9.59 9.79
C LEU A 37 -2.35 8.62 9.58
N GLU A 38 -2.66 7.76 10.56
CA GLU A 38 -3.82 6.86 10.52
C GLU A 38 -5.13 7.62 10.32
N GLN A 39 -5.30 8.77 10.96
CA GLN A 39 -6.50 9.61 10.79
C GLN A 39 -6.59 10.22 9.39
N ILE A 40 -5.49 10.72 8.84
CA ILE A 40 -5.43 11.24 7.46
C ILE A 40 -5.76 10.12 6.45
N LEU A 41 -5.40 8.89 6.77
CA LEU A 41 -5.68 7.72 5.92
C LEU A 41 -7.10 7.21 6.10
N ALA A 42 -7.67 7.30 7.30
CA ALA A 42 -9.07 6.99 7.58
C ALA A 42 -10.02 7.90 6.79
N LEU A 43 -9.62 9.16 6.54
CA LEU A 43 -10.36 10.09 5.68
C LEU A 43 -10.41 9.67 4.20
N ASN A 44 -9.55 8.75 3.74
CA ASN A 44 -9.43 8.36 2.34
C ASN A 44 -10.12 7.02 1.99
N GLU A 45 -11.01 6.50 2.84
CA GLU A 45 -11.77 5.25 2.61
C GLU A 45 -10.91 4.11 2.03
N LEU A 46 -9.77 3.81 2.67
CA LEU A 46 -8.96 2.69 2.23
C LEU A 46 -9.82 1.40 2.17
N PRO A 47 -9.66 0.57 1.13
CA PRO A 47 -10.45 -0.65 1.02
C PRO A 47 -10.30 -1.54 2.26
N LYS A 48 -11.37 -2.24 2.63
CA LYS A 48 -11.33 -3.16 3.78
C LYS A 48 -10.21 -4.19 3.61
N GLY A 49 -9.35 -4.31 4.62
CA GLY A 49 -8.18 -5.19 4.57
C GLY A 49 -6.93 -4.56 3.92
N ALA A 50 -7.00 -3.28 3.53
CA ALA A 50 -5.82 -2.54 3.12
C ALA A 50 -4.92 -2.21 4.30
N VAL A 51 -3.62 -2.43 4.10
CA VAL A 51 -2.60 -2.15 5.09
C VAL A 51 -1.60 -1.15 4.52
N LEU A 52 -1.47 -0.02 5.20
CA LEU A 52 -0.43 0.95 4.95
C LEU A 52 0.79 0.65 5.83
N HIS A 53 1.98 0.79 5.25
CA HIS A 53 3.24 0.87 5.94
C HIS A 53 3.99 2.16 5.57
N LEU A 54 4.51 2.85 6.58
CA LEU A 54 5.62 3.79 6.42
C LEU A 54 6.90 3.05 6.80
N VAL A 55 7.89 3.07 5.91
CA VAL A 55 9.13 2.31 6.05
C VAL A 55 10.32 3.23 5.90
N ASP A 56 11.38 3.06 6.70
CA ASP A 56 12.61 3.85 6.54
C ASP A 56 13.49 3.38 5.38
N HIS A 57 14.55 4.14 5.06
CA HIS A 57 15.55 3.79 4.04
C HIS A 57 16.19 2.40 4.22
N ARG A 58 16.17 1.82 5.43
CA ARG A 58 16.72 0.50 5.75
C ARG A 58 15.69 -0.62 5.66
N GLY A 59 14.42 -0.30 5.40
CA GLY A 59 13.35 -1.27 5.34
C GLY A 59 12.60 -1.46 6.67
N ALA A 60 12.93 -0.73 7.73
CA ALA A 60 12.23 -0.88 9.02
C ALA A 60 10.86 -0.21 8.97
N ILE A 61 9.82 -0.94 9.34
CA ILE A 61 8.44 -0.42 9.43
C ILE A 61 8.35 0.56 10.60
N LEU A 62 8.11 1.82 10.28
CA LEU A 62 7.98 2.91 11.24
C LEU A 62 6.54 3.12 11.70
N SER A 63 5.57 2.84 10.83
CA SER A 63 4.14 2.98 11.11
C SER A 63 3.34 1.97 10.31
N THR A 64 2.22 1.52 10.86
CA THR A 64 1.22 0.74 10.12
C THR A 64 -0.17 0.91 10.71
N ASN A 65 -1.22 0.84 9.88
CA ASN A 65 -2.61 0.83 10.32
C ASN A 65 -3.13 -0.60 10.64
N GLN A 66 -2.28 -1.63 10.55
CA GLN A 66 -2.64 -3.01 10.86
C GLN A 66 -2.36 -3.31 12.33
N GLU A 67 -3.40 -3.66 13.07
CA GLU A 67 -3.28 -4.26 14.39
C GLU A 67 -3.02 -5.78 14.28
N PRO A 68 -2.22 -6.38 15.19
CA PRO A 68 -1.47 -5.70 16.25
C PRO A 68 -0.24 -4.98 15.68
N LEU A 69 0.14 -3.84 16.28
CA LEU A 69 1.38 -3.07 15.99
C LEU A 69 2.71 -3.85 16.15
N ARG A 70 2.65 -5.18 16.32
CA ARG A 70 3.81 -6.09 16.40
C ARG A 70 4.74 -5.99 15.20
N ARG A 71 4.31 -5.45 14.07
CA ARG A 71 5.16 -5.26 12.88
C ARG A 71 6.04 -4.01 12.94
N LEU A 72 5.85 -3.10 13.92
CA LEU A 72 6.72 -1.95 14.08
C LEU A 72 8.17 -2.41 14.35
N GLY A 73 9.13 -1.82 13.62
CA GLY A 73 10.55 -2.17 13.70
C GLY A 73 10.95 -3.42 12.92
N HIS A 74 10.00 -4.22 12.42
CA HIS A 74 10.32 -5.33 11.52
C HIS A 74 10.73 -4.81 10.15
N THR A 75 11.60 -5.56 9.48
CA THR A 75 12.00 -5.26 8.10
C THR A 75 10.88 -5.67 7.15
N PHE A 76 10.46 -4.75 6.29
CA PHE A 76 9.61 -5.04 5.14
C PHE A 76 10.35 -5.98 4.16
N SER A 77 9.64 -6.80 3.39
CA SER A 77 10.28 -7.84 2.58
C SER A 77 11.39 -7.31 1.68
N ASP A 78 12.54 -7.97 1.69
CA ASP A 78 13.73 -7.53 0.96
C ASP A 78 13.46 -7.38 -0.54
N ALA A 79 12.69 -8.30 -1.13
CA ALA A 79 12.33 -8.27 -2.54
C ALA A 79 11.47 -7.04 -2.93
N GLY A 80 10.58 -6.59 -2.04
CA GLY A 80 9.77 -5.41 -2.27
C GLY A 80 10.56 -4.12 -2.05
N LEU A 81 11.42 -4.11 -1.03
CA LEU A 81 12.27 -2.97 -0.71
C LEU A 81 13.30 -2.69 -1.83
N GLU A 82 13.95 -3.71 -2.37
CA GLU A 82 14.90 -3.57 -3.47
C GLU A 82 14.25 -2.98 -4.73
N ARG A 83 13.00 -3.34 -5.02
CA ARG A 83 12.24 -2.70 -6.11
C ARG A 83 12.04 -1.21 -5.86
N LEU A 84 11.63 -0.83 -4.65
CA LEU A 84 11.45 0.57 -4.29
C LEU A 84 12.74 1.39 -4.36
N LYS A 85 13.86 0.81 -3.93
CA LYS A 85 15.19 1.43 -4.06
C LYS A 85 15.55 1.70 -5.52
N ASN A 86 15.31 0.72 -6.40
CA ASN A 86 15.74 0.79 -7.79
C ASN A 86 14.83 1.64 -8.69
N SER A 87 13.50 1.55 -8.54
CA SER A 87 12.55 2.22 -9.43
C SER A 87 11.81 3.40 -8.80
N GLY A 88 12.01 3.68 -7.51
CA GLY A 88 11.29 4.74 -6.79
C GLY A 88 9.79 4.47 -6.59
N THR A 89 9.26 3.43 -7.23
CA THR A 89 7.86 3.00 -7.17
C THR A 89 7.78 1.49 -7.27
N MET A 90 6.74 0.90 -6.72
CA MET A 90 6.48 -0.54 -6.79
C MET A 90 5.00 -0.78 -7.01
N ARG A 91 4.67 -1.74 -7.88
CA ARG A 91 3.32 -2.29 -8.06
C ARG A 91 3.43 -3.79 -8.32
N GLY A 92 2.61 -4.61 -7.68
CA GLY A 92 2.52 -6.04 -7.98
C GLY A 92 2.11 -6.91 -6.79
N GLY A 93 1.72 -8.15 -7.08
CA GLY A 93 1.41 -9.16 -6.07
C GLY A 93 2.68 -9.86 -5.62
N PHE A 94 2.99 -9.79 -4.32
CA PHE A 94 4.13 -10.49 -3.73
C PHE A 94 3.70 -11.15 -2.43
N ALA A 95 4.35 -12.26 -2.08
CA ALA A 95 4.21 -12.80 -0.74
C ALA A 95 4.93 -11.87 0.24
N ASP A 96 4.22 -11.43 1.27
CA ASP A 96 4.88 -10.88 2.44
C ASP A 96 5.59 -12.02 3.20
N SER A 97 6.44 -11.68 4.16
CA SER A 97 7.15 -12.63 5.03
C SER A 97 6.23 -13.68 5.68
N ASP A 98 4.94 -13.37 5.83
CA ASP A 98 3.89 -14.22 6.42
C ASP A 98 3.16 -15.16 5.42
N LYS A 99 3.73 -15.45 4.25
CA LYS A 99 3.20 -16.40 3.22
C LYS A 99 1.87 -16.02 2.53
N ASP A 100 1.12 -15.05 3.04
CA ASP A 100 -0.04 -14.51 2.33
C ASP A 100 0.41 -13.59 1.18
N THR A 101 -0.03 -13.93 -0.03
CA THR A 101 0.19 -13.07 -1.19
C THR A 101 -0.67 -11.82 -1.07
N ARG A 102 -0.03 -10.65 -1.04
CA ARG A 102 -0.69 -9.35 -1.04
C ARG A 102 -0.32 -8.58 -2.29
N TYR A 103 -1.25 -7.77 -2.79
CA TYR A 103 -0.92 -6.79 -3.82
C TYR A 103 -0.35 -5.55 -3.16
N HIS A 104 0.88 -5.21 -3.49
CA HIS A 104 1.57 -4.05 -2.96
C HIS A 104 1.66 -2.93 -4.01
N CYS A 105 1.41 -1.72 -3.57
CA CYS A 105 1.69 -0.48 -4.27
C CYS A 105 2.55 0.38 -3.36
N GLY A 106 3.66 0.93 -3.84
CA GLY A 106 4.53 1.76 -3.02
C GLY A 106 5.26 2.84 -3.79
N ARG A 107 5.75 3.83 -3.05
CA ARG A 107 6.51 4.96 -3.58
C ARG A 107 7.60 5.38 -2.59
N SER A 108 8.77 5.72 -3.13
CA SER A 108 9.88 6.30 -2.38
C SER A 108 9.63 7.78 -2.11
N LEU A 109 9.87 8.17 -0.87
CA LEU A 109 9.93 9.54 -0.40
C LEU A 109 11.39 9.98 -0.49
N LEU A 110 11.65 10.92 -1.37
CA LEU A 110 13.01 11.36 -1.71
C LEU A 110 13.37 12.62 -0.94
N LEU A 111 14.65 12.75 -0.62
CA LEU A 111 15.27 14.01 -0.22
C LEU A 111 15.45 14.95 -1.44
N PRO A 112 15.76 16.24 -1.22
CA PRO A 112 15.97 17.20 -2.31
C PRO A 112 17.08 16.80 -3.30
N ASP A 113 18.05 16.02 -2.85
CA ASP A 113 19.15 15.47 -3.66
C ASP A 113 18.75 14.23 -4.48
N GLY A 114 17.49 13.77 -4.34
CA GLY A 114 16.97 12.56 -4.99
C GLY A 114 17.18 11.28 -4.20
N THR A 115 17.86 11.32 -3.04
CA THR A 115 18.15 10.13 -2.25
C THR A 115 16.86 9.60 -1.58
N PRO A 116 16.52 8.30 -1.73
CA PRO A 116 15.40 7.69 -1.00
C PRO A 116 15.62 7.72 0.52
N TYR A 117 14.68 8.32 1.25
CA TYR A 117 14.76 8.45 2.71
C TYR A 117 13.77 7.56 3.45
N ALA A 118 12.59 7.38 2.86
CA ALA A 118 11.53 6.55 3.38
C ALA A 118 10.68 6.03 2.22
N TYR A 119 9.78 5.09 2.53
CA TYR A 119 8.87 4.48 1.57
C TYR A 119 7.48 4.44 2.15
N LEU A 120 6.50 4.80 1.32
CA LEU A 120 5.09 4.64 1.61
C LEU A 120 4.57 3.43 0.85
N LEU A 121 3.96 2.46 1.53
CA LEU A 121 3.44 1.24 0.91
C LEU A 121 2.00 1.00 1.33
N ILE A 122 1.15 0.67 0.36
CA ILE A 122 -0.20 0.15 0.56
C ILE A 122 -0.19 -1.29 0.09
N SER A 123 -0.73 -2.19 0.91
CA SER A 123 -0.91 -3.60 0.58
C SER A 123 -2.37 -4.01 0.71
N LEU A 124 -2.83 -4.88 -0.18
CA LEU A 124 -4.18 -5.40 -0.20
C LEU A 124 -4.13 -6.93 -0.09
N ASP A 125 -4.93 -7.50 0.80
CA ASP A 125 -5.08 -8.95 0.89
C ASP A 125 -5.71 -9.51 -0.40
N THR A 126 -5.03 -10.44 -1.06
CA THR A 126 -5.55 -11.06 -2.28
C THR A 126 -6.75 -11.96 -2.02
N ALA A 127 -6.91 -12.54 -0.82
CA ALA A 127 -7.98 -13.49 -0.53
C ALA A 127 -9.37 -12.84 -0.66
N GLY A 128 -9.56 -11.67 -0.04
CA GLY A 128 -10.83 -10.93 -0.11
C GLY A 128 -11.19 -10.44 -1.51
N TYR A 129 -10.19 -10.07 -2.33
CA TYR A 129 -10.41 -9.66 -3.71
C TYR A 129 -10.62 -10.83 -4.66
N LYS A 130 -9.92 -11.96 -4.47
CA LYS A 130 -10.11 -13.18 -5.25
C LYS A 130 -11.54 -13.70 -5.13
N GLN A 131 -12.12 -13.69 -3.93
CA GLN A 131 -13.48 -14.18 -3.73
C GLN A 131 -14.52 -13.30 -4.44
N ARG A 132 -14.37 -11.96 -4.39
CA ARG A 132 -15.23 -11.04 -5.17
C ARG A 132 -15.03 -11.19 -6.68
N ALA A 133 -13.79 -11.35 -7.13
CA ALA A 133 -13.49 -11.56 -8.55
C ALA A 133 -14.05 -12.89 -9.06
N LEU A 134 -13.97 -13.97 -8.27
CA LEU A 134 -14.56 -15.27 -8.55
C LEU A 134 -16.09 -15.17 -8.66
N LEU A 135 -16.75 -14.50 -7.70
CA LEU A 135 -18.20 -14.30 -7.75
C LEU A 135 -18.63 -13.49 -8.98
N LEU A 136 -17.89 -12.44 -9.33
CA LEU A 136 -18.16 -11.66 -10.54
C LEU A 136 -17.91 -12.48 -11.82
N PHE A 137 -16.89 -13.33 -11.81
CA PHE A 137 -16.59 -14.22 -12.93
C PHE A 137 -17.67 -15.29 -13.11
N GLU A 138 -18.12 -15.92 -12.03
CA GLU A 138 -19.25 -16.87 -12.04
C GLU A 138 -20.54 -16.20 -12.51
N LEU A 139 -20.82 -14.98 -12.05
CA LEU A 139 -21.96 -14.19 -12.51
C LEU A 139 -21.87 -13.90 -14.02
N LEU A 140 -20.70 -13.45 -14.50
CA LEU A 140 -20.48 -13.19 -15.93
C LEU A 140 -20.66 -14.44 -16.78
N LEU A 141 -20.14 -15.59 -16.33
CA LEU A 141 -20.33 -16.88 -16.99
C LEU A 141 -21.82 -17.29 -17.03
N THR A 142 -22.54 -17.08 -15.93
CA THR A 142 -23.98 -17.37 -15.85
C THR A 142 -24.77 -16.51 -16.85
N VAL A 143 -24.49 -15.20 -16.90
CA VAL A 143 -25.14 -14.27 -17.83
C VAL A 143 -24.81 -14.64 -19.28
N ALA A 144 -23.54 -14.91 -19.58
CA ALA A 144 -23.11 -15.34 -20.92
C ALA A 144 -23.78 -16.65 -21.35
N GLY A 145 -23.89 -17.63 -20.44
CA GLY A 145 -24.58 -18.89 -20.68
C GLY A 145 -26.08 -18.72 -20.95
N ALA A 146 -26.76 -17.88 -20.17
CA ALA A 146 -28.17 -17.55 -20.40
C ALA A 146 -28.38 -16.88 -21.77
N PHE A 147 -27.50 -15.95 -22.14
CA PHE A 147 -27.53 -15.27 -23.44
C PHE A 147 -27.32 -16.25 -24.61
N PHE A 148 -26.38 -17.20 -24.44
CA PHE A 148 -26.12 -18.25 -25.42
C PHE A 148 -27.34 -19.17 -25.61
N LEU A 149 -27.96 -19.64 -24.52
CA LEU A 149 -29.17 -20.46 -24.57
C LEU A 149 -30.33 -19.74 -25.25
N LEU A 150 -30.56 -18.47 -24.91
CA LEU A 150 -31.56 -17.62 -25.58
C LEU A 150 -31.32 -17.54 -27.09
N ARG A 151 -30.07 -17.34 -27.52
CA ARG A 151 -29.70 -17.33 -28.94
C ARG A 151 -29.96 -18.67 -29.63
N VAL A 152 -29.62 -19.79 -29.00
CA VAL A 152 -29.89 -21.14 -29.54
C VAL A 152 -31.40 -21.39 -29.67
N MET A 153 -32.20 -20.99 -28.67
CA MET A 153 -33.65 -21.12 -28.72
C MET A 153 -34.27 -20.26 -29.82
N GLN A 154 -33.77 -19.04 -30.05
CA GLN A 154 -34.21 -18.17 -31.15
C GLN A 154 -33.88 -18.76 -32.52
N GLN A 155 -32.69 -19.38 -32.69
CA GLN A 155 -32.34 -20.06 -33.93
C GLN A 155 -33.23 -21.29 -34.20
N LYS A 156 -33.48 -22.12 -33.19
CA LYS A 156 -34.40 -23.26 -33.31
C LYS A 156 -35.83 -22.84 -33.67
N LYS A 157 -36.33 -21.73 -33.12
CA LYS A 157 -37.64 -21.17 -33.50
C LYS A 157 -37.67 -20.72 -34.96
N LYS A 158 -36.62 -20.06 -35.45
CA LYS A 158 -36.53 -19.66 -36.87
C LYS A 158 -36.48 -20.86 -37.82
N GLN A 159 -35.78 -21.94 -37.45
CA GLN A 159 -35.70 -23.15 -38.27
C GLN A 159 -37.00 -23.98 -38.32
N ARG A 160 -37.90 -23.82 -37.35
CA ARG A 160 -39.22 -24.50 -37.33
C ARG A 160 -40.33 -23.72 -38.04
N ALA A 161 -40.05 -22.49 -38.45
CA ALA A 161 -41.01 -21.62 -39.15
C ALA A 161 -40.80 -21.61 -40.68
N VAL A 162 -39.91 -22.47 -41.18
CA VAL A 162 -39.65 -22.77 -42.60
C VAL A 162 -40.04 -24.22 -42.83
#